data_AF-A0A3N1SQ74-F1
#
_entry.id   AF-A0A3N1SQ74-F1
#
_cell.length_a   1.000
_cell.length_b   1.000
_cell.length_c   1.000
_cell.angle_alpha   90.00
_cell.angle_beta   90.00
_cell.angle_gamma   90.00
#
_symmetry.space_group_name_H-M   'P 1'
#
loop_
_entity.id
_entity.type
_entity.pdbx_description
1 polymer ?
#
loop_
_entity_poly.entity_id
_entity_poly.type
_entity_poly.pdbx_seq_one_letter_code
_entity_poly.pdbx_strand_id
1 'polypeptide(L)' 'MSAADRLALLRRAVRDYDGVWTTRMVQQLYRAHGYAAPYRRTSKNDLALLARQGLLVLDDTDPGRRIYHLNRVVPRG' A
#
# COMPACT_ATOMS: atom_id res chain seq x y z
N MET A 1 -9.40 9.99 -12.82
CA MET A 1 -9.27 9.61 -11.39
C MET A 1 -8.02 10.25 -10.81
N SER A 2 -8.14 10.83 -9.62
CA SER A 2 -7.10 11.63 -8.97
C SER A 2 -6.10 10.78 -8.16
N ALA A 3 -5.02 11.39 -7.68
CA ALA A 3 -4.11 10.74 -6.73
C ALA A 3 -4.76 10.44 -5.38
N ALA A 4 -5.77 11.24 -4.97
CA ALA A 4 -6.52 11.02 -3.75
C ALA A 4 -7.40 9.77 -3.84
N ASP A 5 -8.08 9.57 -4.97
CA ASP A 5 -8.93 8.39 -5.19
C ASP A 5 -8.12 7.09 -5.11
N ARG A 6 -6.92 7.12 -5.73
CA ARG A 6 -5.97 6.00 -5.72
C ARG A 6 -5.53 5.65 -4.29
N LEU A 7 -5.18 6.66 -3.50
CA LEU A 7 -4.75 6.45 -2.12
C LEU A 7 -5.90 5.97 -1.24
N ALA A 8 -7.13 6.45 -1.46
CA ALA A 8 -8.32 5.96 -0.77
C ALA A 8 -8.59 4.48 -1.09
N LEU A 9 -8.45 4.07 -2.35
CA LEU A 9 -8.52 2.66 -2.76
C LEU A 9 -7.49 1.81 -2.03
N LEU A 10 -6.22 2.24 -1.99
CA LEU A 10 -5.16 1.48 -1.30
C LEU A 10 -5.45 1.36 0.20
N ARG A 11 -5.89 2.45 0.85
CA ARG A 11 -6.24 2.42 2.29
C ARG A 11 -7.35 1.42 2.58
N ARG A 12 -8.40 1.41 1.75
CA ARG A 12 -9.50 0.46 1.88
C ARG A 12 -8.99 -0.98 1.72
N ALA A 13 -8.25 -1.24 0.64
CA ALA A 13 -7.72 -2.58 0.37
C ALA A 13 -6.82 -3.10 1.50
N VAL A 14 -5.96 -2.24 2.05
CA VAL A 14 -5.07 -2.56 3.20
C VAL A 14 -5.86 -2.90 4.47
N ARG A 15 -7.02 -2.28 4.68
CA ARG A 15 -7.88 -2.59 5.83
C ARG A 15 -8.69 -3.87 5.62
N ASP A 16 -9.13 -4.11 4.39
CA ASP A 16 -9.93 -5.29 4.03
C ASP A 16 -9.08 -6.58 3.97
N TYR A 17 -7.77 -6.46 3.72
CA TYR A 17 -6.83 -7.58 3.65
C TYR A 17 -5.65 -7.40 4.63
N ASP A 18 -5.67 -8.20 5.71
CA ASP A 18 -4.69 -8.22 6.81
C ASP A 18 -3.40 -9.02 6.48
N GLY A 19 -3.10 -9.19 5.19
CA GLY A 19 -1.88 -9.84 4.74
C GLY A 19 -0.78 -8.85 4.37
N VAL A 20 0.25 -9.36 3.70
CA VAL A 20 1.40 -8.57 3.29
C VAL A 20 1.12 -7.81 2.00
N TRP A 21 1.68 -6.61 1.90
CA TRP A 21 1.58 -5.71 0.79
C TRP A 21 2.96 -5.47 0.18
N THR A 22 3.07 -5.74 -1.11
CA THR A 22 4.28 -5.41 -1.89
C THR A 22 3.97 -4.32 -2.90
N THR A 23 5.02 -3.64 -3.38
CA THR A 23 4.87 -2.66 -4.48
C THR A 23 4.20 -3.27 -5.71
N ARG A 24 4.47 -4.56 -6.01
CA ARG A 24 3.86 -5.29 -7.12
C ARG A 24 2.36 -5.49 -6.92
N MET A 25 1.93 -5.89 -5.72
CA MET A 25 0.51 -6.08 -5.40
C MET A 25 -0.27 -4.78 -5.53
N VAL A 26 0.29 -3.67 -5.04
CA VAL A 26 -0.34 -2.35 -5.18
C VAL A 26 -0.43 -1.93 -6.65
N GLN A 27 0.60 -2.20 -7.46
CA GLN A 27 0.54 -1.96 -8.90
C GLN A 27 -0.57 -2.78 -9.58
N GLN A 28 -0.73 -4.05 -9.22
CA GLN A 28 -1.80 -4.90 -9.74
C GLN A 28 -3.18 -4.42 -9.30
N LEU A 29 -3.35 -4.04 -8.03
CA LEU A 29 -4.58 -3.44 -7.50
C LEU A 29 -5.01 -2.22 -8.32
N TYR A 30 -4.07 -1.31 -8.57
CA TYR A 30 -4.33 -0.11 -9.36
C TYR A 30 -4.68 -0.42 -10.81
N ARG A 31 -3.97 -1.35 -11.46
CA ARG A 31 -4.31 -1.78 -12.83
C ARG A 31 -5.71 -2.41 -12.91
N ALA A 32 -6.07 -3.25 -11.94
CA ALA A 32 -7.38 -3.90 -11.88
C ALA A 32 -8.53 -2.90 -11.74
N HIS A 33 -8.28 -1.72 -11.16
CA HIS A 33 -9.26 -0.65 -11.00
C HIS A 33 -9.16 0.45 -12.07
N GLY A 34 -8.50 0.17 -13.20
CA GLY A 34 -8.45 1.10 -14.34
C GLY A 34 -7.50 2.28 -14.19
N TYR A 35 -6.61 2.28 -13.20
CA TYR A 35 -5.56 3.30 -13.08
C TYR A 35 -4.49 3.04 -14.15
N ALA A 36 -4.55 3.82 -15.25
CA ALA A 36 -3.72 3.64 -16.44
C ALA A 36 -2.20 3.67 -16.18
N ALA A 37 -1.75 4.33 -15.12
CA ALA A 37 -0.35 4.31 -14.72
C ALA A 37 -0.15 4.70 -13.26
N PRO A 38 0.32 3.76 -12.46
CA PRO A 38 1.32 4.08 -11.47
C PRO A 38 2.57 3.30 -11.83
N TYR A 39 3.60 4.04 -12.24
CA TYR A 39 4.96 3.52 -12.25
C TYR A 39 5.25 2.82 -10.91
N ARG A 40 6.15 1.84 -10.92
CA ARG A 40 6.60 1.17 -9.69
C ARG A 40 6.94 2.17 -8.57
N ARG A 41 7.47 3.35 -8.95
CA ARG A 41 7.76 4.48 -8.05
C ARG A 41 6.52 5.03 -7.34
N THR A 42 5.39 5.18 -8.04
CA THR A 42 4.12 5.65 -7.44
C THR A 42 3.60 4.68 -6.40
N SER A 43 3.50 3.39 -6.74
CA SER A 43 3.08 2.35 -5.79
C SER A 43 4.01 2.27 -4.57
N LYS A 44 5.33 2.43 -4.77
CA LYS A 44 6.31 2.49 -3.69
C LYS A 44 6.10 3.72 -2.80
N ASN A 45 5.87 4.89 -3.39
CA ASN A 45 5.65 6.13 -2.66
C ASN A 45 4.35 6.08 -1.84
N ASP A 46 3.28 5.51 -2.39
CA ASP A 46 2.00 5.39 -1.66
C ASP A 46 2.13 4.44 -0.46
N LEU A 47 2.82 3.30 -0.61
CA LEU A 47 3.12 2.41 0.52
C LEU A 47 3.95 3.12 1.59
N ALA A 48 5.00 3.84 1.18
CA ALA A 48 5.82 4.62 2.09
C ALA A 48 5.02 5.74 2.79
N LEU A 49 4.07 6.36 2.09
CA LEU A 49 3.18 7.36 2.67
C LEU A 49 2.27 6.75 3.73
N LEU A 50 1.63 5.61 3.45
CA LEU A 50 0.78 4.92 4.43
C LEU A 50 1.58 4.43 5.63
N ALA A 51 2.84 4.03 5.43
CA ALA A 51 3.74 3.69 6.52
C ALA A 51 4.11 4.91 7.39
N ARG A 52 4.42 6.04 6.76
CA ARG A 52 4.66 7.31 7.47
C ARG A 52 3.42 7.81 8.23
N GLN A 53 2.23 7.50 7.73
CA GLN A 53 0.95 7.79 8.40
C GLN A 53 0.63 6.80 9.53
N GLY A 54 1.48 5.80 9.76
CA GLY A 54 1.29 4.78 10.79
C GLY A 54 0.26 3.71 10.45
N LEU A 55 -0.36 3.73 9.27
CA LEU A 55 -1.33 2.69 8.86
C LEU A 55 -0.63 1.38 8.48
N LEU A 56 0.55 1.46 7.87
CA LEU A 56 1.36 0.30 7.52
C LEU A 56 2.63 0.28 8.37
N VAL A 57 3.14 -0.90 8.63
CA VAL A 57 4.50 -1.13 9.11
C VAL A 57 5.31 -1.68 7.94
N LEU A 58 6.50 -1.11 7.75
CA LEU A 58 7.50 -1.62 6.84
C LEU A 58 8.25 -2.76 7.53
N ASP A 59 8.27 -3.93 6.92
CA ASP A 59 9.14 -5.04 7.28
C ASP A 59 10.19 -5.21 6.17
N ASP A 60 11.43 -4.88 6.51
CA ASP A 60 12.61 -5.06 5.67
C ASP A 60 13.70 -5.89 6.37
N THR A 61 13.29 -6.81 7.24
CA THR A 61 14.17 -7.78 7.89
C THR A 61 14.90 -8.68 6.88
N ASP A 62 14.29 -8.95 5.72
CA ASP A 62 14.92 -9.58 4.57
C ASP A 62 15.45 -8.51 3.58
N PRO A 63 16.77 -8.38 3.38
CA PRO A 63 17.37 -7.41 2.46
C PRO A 63 16.89 -7.55 1.01
N GLY A 64 16.49 -8.76 0.60
CA GLY A 64 15.97 -9.04 -0.74
C GLY A 64 14.48 -8.75 -0.90
N ARG A 65 13.75 -8.59 0.21
CA ARG A 65 12.29 -8.55 0.21
C ARG A 65 11.75 -7.51 1.18
N ARG A 66 11.41 -6.36 0.60
CA ARG A 66 10.65 -5.32 1.30
C ARG A 66 9.14 -5.58 1.23
N ILE A 67 8.51 -5.80 2.37
CA ILE A 67 7.05 -5.97 2.51
C ILE A 67 6.47 -4.94 3.48
N TYR A 68 5.17 -4.70 3.36
CA TYR A 68 4.40 -3.88 4.29
C TYR A 68 3.29 -4.72 4.88
N HIS A 69 2.90 -4.47 6.11
CA HIS A 69 1.73 -5.11 6.72
C HIS A 69 0.92 -4.08 7.50
N LEU A 70 -0.37 -4.37 7.73
CA LEU A 70 -1.25 -3.49 8.49
C LEU A 70 -0.69 -3.26 9.90
N ASN A 71 -0.60 -2.00 10.33
CA ASN A 71 -0.21 -1.68 11.69
C ASN A 71 -1.34 -2.02 12.66
N ARG A 72 -1.18 -3.11 13.41
CA ARG A 72 -2.19 -3.61 14.37
C ARG A 72 -2.21 -2.84 15.68
N VAL A 73 -1.25 -1.94 15.90
CA VAL A 73 -1.18 -1.08 17.10
C VAL A 73 -2.07 0.16 16.94
N VAL A 74 -2.46 0.51 15.71
CA VAL A 74 -3.42 1.60 15.45
C VAL A 74 -4.84 1.03 15.53
N PRO A 75 -5.73 1.57 16.40
CA PRO A 75 -7.11 1.10 16.50
C PRO A 75 -7.82 1.17 15.15
N ARG A 76 -8.64 0.17 14.84
CA ARG A 76 -9.57 0.19 13.70
C ARG A 76 -10.66 1.24 13.99
N GLY A 77 -10.36 2.51 13.72
CA GLY A 77 -11.31 3.62 13.73
C GLY A 77 -12.11 3.70 12.43
#